data_AF-A0A920DH43-F1
#
_entry.id   AF-A0A920DH43-F1
#
_cell.length_a   1.000
_cell.length_b   1.000
_cell.length_c   1.000
_cell.angle_alpha   90.00
_cell.angle_beta   90.00
_cell.angle_gamma   90.00
#
_symmetry.space_group_name_H-M   'P 1'
#
loop_
_entity.id
_entity.type
_entity.pdbx_description
1 polymer ?
#
loop_
_entity_poly.entity_id
_entity_poly.type
_entity_poly.pdbx_seq_one_letter_code
_entity_poly.pdbx_strand_id
1 'polypeptide(L)'
;MNPADREELTLGYFARRDFDLFELSFGVRYDQIDTNGSVTGHHEEDHHDEDEDHDEHEEEEETENYSFSSNNVSFAIDLCRPINDNWDLNFGYSSVERAPSVVELFMNGPHLATGRFETGNVNLATETSNNIDIALSYESDNFYATATIFRNDVDNYVYLMDIHDEDDHDDHMGAMSEDDDHDDHDEHGHAEGLIEANYMQQNAELDGYELEIGRIFNLDNGDLEVSFGRDVVNGTLADGMNIPRLSPARNIYSVKYFANDYLFDLSFKDVDDQKDVAEEETPTMGYQMLDTKLVKTFDLNGNSLRVSVFANNLLDEVARNHSSFVKNQVPLPGRNYGIRFNLTF
;
A
#
# COMPACT_ATOMS: atom_id res chain seq x y z
N MET A 1 14.79 17.64 1.96
CA MET A 1 15.17 16.69 3.03
C MET A 1 16.68 16.67 3.22
N ASN A 2 17.11 16.95 4.45
CA ASN A 2 18.53 16.90 4.83
C ASN A 2 19.03 15.46 4.98
N PRO A 3 20.35 15.23 4.90
CA PRO A 3 20.93 13.92 5.22
C PRO A 3 20.57 13.50 6.64
N ALA A 4 20.19 12.24 6.79
CA ALA A 4 19.89 11.61 8.07
C ALA A 4 20.44 10.19 8.09
N ASP A 5 20.74 9.71 9.30
CA ASP A 5 21.41 8.45 9.57
C ASP A 5 20.53 7.57 10.45
N ARG A 6 20.57 6.25 10.20
CA ARG A 6 19.86 5.25 11.00
C ARG A 6 20.75 4.05 11.23
N GLU A 7 20.98 3.75 12.51
CA GLU A 7 21.63 2.53 12.95
C GLU A 7 20.59 1.60 13.57
N GLU A 8 20.67 0.31 13.24
CA GLU A 8 19.74 -0.70 13.73
C GLU A 8 20.47 -2.02 14.05
N LEU A 9 20.23 -2.53 15.26
CA LEU A 9 20.62 -3.89 15.68
C LEU A 9 19.37 -4.73 15.87
N THR A 10 19.20 -5.74 15.02
CA THR A 10 18.12 -6.72 15.12
C THR A 10 18.63 -8.07 15.60
N LEU A 11 17.97 -8.63 16.61
CA LEU A 11 18.17 -10.00 17.09
C LEU A 11 16.84 -10.75 17.02
N GLY A 12 16.82 -11.89 16.35
CA GLY A 12 15.62 -12.70 16.18
C GLY A 12 15.81 -14.14 16.64
N TYR A 13 14.73 -14.75 17.12
CA TYR A 13 14.65 -16.19 17.37
C TYR A 13 13.33 -16.74 16.85
N PHE A 14 13.40 -17.89 16.18
CA PHE A 14 12.23 -18.62 15.67
C PHE A 14 12.31 -20.07 16.09
N ALA A 15 11.16 -20.62 16.49
CA ALA A 15 10.99 -22.03 16.80
C ALA A 15 9.66 -22.54 16.27
N ARG A 16 9.68 -23.75 15.74
CA ARG A 16 8.49 -24.51 15.35
C ARG A 16 8.52 -25.87 16.01
N ARG A 17 7.35 -26.35 16.43
CA ARG A 17 7.19 -27.67 17.02
C ARG A 17 5.87 -28.29 16.59
N ASP A 18 5.97 -29.50 16.08
CA ASP A 18 4.83 -30.32 15.72
C ASP A 18 4.40 -31.15 16.94
N PHE A 19 3.12 -31.07 17.27
CA PHE A 19 2.45 -31.95 18.23
C PHE A 19 1.42 -32.81 17.48
N ASP A 20 0.97 -33.90 18.11
CA ASP A 20 0.03 -34.85 17.49
C ASP A 20 -1.28 -34.20 16.99
N LEU A 21 -1.70 -33.07 17.59
CA LEU A 21 -2.97 -32.40 17.29
C LEU A 21 -2.83 -31.02 16.64
N PHE A 22 -1.66 -30.41 16.70
CA PHE A 22 -1.42 -29.07 16.16
C PHE A 22 0.08 -28.83 16.00
N GLU A 23 0.42 -27.92 15.10
CA GLU A 23 1.73 -27.33 14.97
C GLU A 23 1.73 -25.97 15.64
N LEU A 24 2.78 -25.70 16.41
CA LEU A 24 3.00 -24.41 17.06
C LEU A 24 4.26 -23.78 16.48
N SER A 25 4.13 -22.58 15.96
CA SER A 25 5.26 -21.72 15.58
C SER A 25 5.32 -20.49 16.49
N PHE A 26 6.52 -20.07 16.82
CA PHE A 26 6.80 -18.91 17.66
C PHE A 26 7.98 -18.13 17.09
N GLY A 27 7.83 -16.82 17.02
CA GLY A 27 8.90 -15.88 16.66
C GLY A 27 9.00 -14.76 17.69
N VAL A 28 10.21 -14.30 17.97
CA VAL A 28 10.47 -13.06 18.70
C VAL A 28 11.61 -12.31 18.03
N ARG A 29 11.50 -10.99 18.00
CA ARG A 29 12.49 -10.06 17.47
C ARG A 29 12.69 -8.92 18.46
N TYR A 30 13.94 -8.55 18.66
CA TYR A 30 14.35 -7.36 19.39
C TYR A 30 15.09 -6.44 18.42
N ASP A 31 14.69 -5.18 18.34
CA ASP A 31 15.32 -4.17 17.50
C ASP A 31 15.74 -2.99 18.37
N GLN A 32 17.02 -2.64 18.35
CA GLN A 32 17.52 -1.38 18.89
C GLN A 32 17.79 -0.44 17.74
N ILE A 33 17.13 0.72 17.74
CA ILE A 33 17.10 1.65 16.61
C ILE A 33 17.50 3.03 17.12
N ASP A 34 18.47 3.64 16.46
CA ASP A 34 18.90 5.02 16.68
C ASP A 34 18.86 5.76 15.34
N THR A 35 18.08 6.82 15.25
CA THR A 35 17.90 7.63 14.03
C THR A 35 18.25 9.08 14.34
N ASN A 36 19.17 9.67 13.58
CA ASN A 36 19.59 11.06 13.72
C ASN A 36 19.33 11.81 12.41
N GLY A 37 18.82 13.03 12.50
CA GLY A 37 18.55 13.86 11.34
C GLY A 37 18.43 15.32 11.70
N SER A 38 18.08 16.12 10.71
CA SER A 38 17.84 17.55 10.90
C SER A 38 16.68 18.02 10.04
N VAL A 39 16.01 19.06 10.51
CA VAL A 39 14.95 19.77 9.79
C VAL A 39 15.40 21.22 9.65
N THR A 40 15.39 21.73 8.43
CA THR A 40 15.62 23.15 8.15
C THR A 40 14.27 23.83 8.05
N GLY A 41 14.08 24.89 8.83
CA GLY A 41 12.92 25.79 8.74
C GLY A 41 13.35 27.16 8.27
N HIS A 42 12.42 27.89 7.64
CA HIS A 42 12.59 29.31 7.33
C HIS A 42 11.91 30.09 8.46
N HIS A 43 12.68 30.91 9.17
CA HIS A 43 12.13 31.85 10.16
C HIS A 43 12.06 33.23 9.51
N GLU A 44 10.84 33.80 9.41
CA GLU A 44 10.69 35.23 9.18
C GLU A 44 10.90 35.94 10.52
N GLU A 45 12.05 36.59 10.69
CA GLU A 45 12.21 37.57 11.76
C GLU A 45 11.46 38.84 11.33
N ASP A 46 10.29 39.09 11.92
CA ASP A 46 9.61 40.39 11.85
C ASP A 46 10.51 41.45 12.52
N HIS A 47 11.44 42.02 11.77
CA HIS A 47 12.14 43.23 12.18
C HIS A 47 11.14 44.40 12.14
N HIS A 48 10.50 44.66 13.28
CA HIS A 48 9.82 45.94 13.51
C HIS A 48 10.86 47.06 13.68
N ASP A 49 11.47 47.49 12.58
CA ASP A 49 12.17 48.76 12.54
C ASP A 49 11.19 49.86 12.11
N GLU A 50 10.78 50.67 13.09
CA GLU A 50 10.14 51.96 12.87
C GLU A 50 11.16 52.89 12.21
N ASP A 51 11.43 52.77 10.91
CA ASP A 51 11.90 53.87 10.05
C ASP A 51 11.89 53.43 8.58
N GLU A 52 11.18 54.18 7.73
CA GLU A 52 11.09 53.99 6.27
C GLU A 52 12.49 53.95 5.63
N ASP A 53 12.94 52.80 5.10
CA ASP A 53 13.72 52.66 3.86
C ASP A 53 14.14 51.18 3.62
N HIS A 54 13.45 50.48 2.70
CA HIS A 54 13.84 49.21 2.04
C HIS A 54 14.54 48.14 2.92
N ASP A 55 13.75 47.34 3.64
CA ASP A 55 14.23 46.12 4.27
C ASP A 55 14.44 45.03 3.21
N GLU A 56 15.69 44.59 3.04
CA GLU A 56 15.99 43.31 2.39
C GLU A 56 15.60 42.22 3.39
N HIS A 57 14.56 41.43 3.09
CA HIS A 57 14.21 40.26 3.87
C HIS A 57 15.39 39.26 3.83
N GLU A 58 16.20 39.20 4.89
CA GLU A 58 17.17 38.13 5.07
C GLU A 58 16.41 36.90 5.62
N GLU A 59 16.09 35.95 4.74
CA GLU A 59 15.64 34.63 5.18
C GLU A 59 16.80 33.91 5.88
N GLU A 60 16.74 33.81 7.21
CA GLU A 60 17.65 32.93 7.95
C GLU A 60 17.09 31.50 7.96
N GLU A 61 17.80 30.60 7.27
CA GLU A 61 17.56 29.17 7.36
C GLU A 61 18.13 28.62 8.69
N GLU A 62 17.25 28.32 9.64
CA GLU A 62 17.65 27.61 10.86
C GLU A 62 17.53 26.10 10.67
N THR A 63 18.62 25.39 10.96
CA THR A 63 18.65 23.92 10.92
C THR A 63 18.75 23.35 12.33
N GLU A 64 17.70 22.66 12.75
CA GLU A 64 17.65 21.97 14.03
C GLU A 64 17.97 20.48 13.89
N ASN A 65 18.73 19.94 14.84
CA ASN A 65 19.12 18.52 14.85
C ASN A 65 18.26 17.74 15.84
N TYR A 66 17.82 16.56 15.40
CA TYR A 66 16.92 15.68 16.14
C TYR A 66 17.48 14.26 16.20
N SER A 67 17.19 13.57 17.30
CA SER A 67 17.55 12.17 17.49
C SER A 67 16.35 11.38 18.04
N PHE A 68 16.06 10.26 17.42
CA PHE A 68 15.05 9.29 17.86
C PHE A 68 15.75 7.97 18.24
N SER A 69 15.42 7.42 19.40
CA SER A 69 15.94 6.13 19.86
C SER A 69 14.80 5.25 20.34
N SER A 70 14.79 3.98 19.94
CA SER A 70 13.80 3.00 20.41
C SER A 70 14.42 1.62 20.64
N ASN A 71 13.80 0.87 21.57
CA ASN A 71 14.08 -0.55 21.77
C ASN A 71 12.76 -1.28 21.63
N ASN A 72 12.61 -1.98 20.51
CA ASN A 72 11.36 -2.60 20.13
C ASN A 72 11.42 -4.12 20.40
N VAL A 73 10.32 -4.70 20.87
CA VAL A 73 10.15 -6.15 21.03
C VAL A 73 8.91 -6.58 20.28
N SER A 74 9.10 -7.34 19.21
CA SER A 74 8.00 -7.95 18.45
C SER A 74 7.94 -9.45 18.70
N PHE A 75 6.74 -10.03 18.77
CA PHE A 75 6.57 -11.47 18.84
C PHE A 75 5.36 -11.95 18.03
N ALA A 76 5.41 -13.21 17.60
CA ALA A 76 4.34 -13.87 16.88
C ALA A 76 4.17 -15.31 17.36
N ILE A 77 2.93 -15.78 17.42
CA ILE A 77 2.54 -17.14 17.74
C ILE A 77 1.53 -17.60 16.68
N ASP A 78 1.80 -18.74 16.06
CA ASP A 78 0.89 -19.38 15.11
C ASP A 78 0.56 -20.80 15.58
N LEU A 79 -0.72 -21.13 15.58
CA LEU A 79 -1.24 -22.45 15.88
C LEU A 79 -2.01 -22.99 14.67
N CYS A 80 -1.42 -23.98 14.00
CA CYS A 80 -2.04 -24.67 12.88
C CYS A 80 -2.57 -26.03 13.34
N ARG A 81 -3.84 -26.32 13.08
CA ARG A 81 -4.50 -27.56 13.47
C ARG A 81 -5.15 -28.23 12.26
N PRO A 82 -4.65 -29.38 11.81
CA PRO A 82 -5.41 -30.26 10.93
C PRO A 82 -6.59 -30.84 11.71
N ILE A 83 -7.81 -30.42 11.36
CA ILE A 83 -9.05 -30.90 11.99
C ILE A 83 -9.33 -32.34 11.53
N ASN A 84 -9.05 -32.62 10.25
CA ASN A 84 -9.11 -33.92 9.59
C ASN A 84 -8.30 -33.87 8.29
N ASP A 85 -8.40 -34.90 7.44
CA ASP A 85 -7.64 -35.01 6.18
C ASP A 85 -7.94 -33.91 5.14
N ASN A 86 -8.99 -33.11 5.34
CA ASN A 86 -9.45 -32.10 4.39
C ASN A 86 -9.53 -30.68 4.95
N TRP A 87 -9.48 -30.48 6.27
CA TRP A 87 -9.70 -29.19 6.90
C TRP A 87 -8.53 -28.80 7.79
N ASP A 88 -7.98 -27.61 7.57
CA ASP A 88 -6.94 -26.99 8.38
C ASP A 88 -7.43 -25.67 8.97
N LEU A 89 -7.20 -25.48 10.26
CA LEU A 89 -7.50 -24.23 10.97
C LEU A 89 -6.19 -23.61 11.45
N ASN A 90 -5.90 -22.39 11.02
CA ASN A 90 -4.80 -21.60 11.52
C ASN A 90 -5.30 -20.45 12.40
N PHE A 91 -4.64 -20.24 13.52
CA PHE A 91 -4.81 -19.08 14.39
C PHE A 91 -3.44 -18.41 14.58
N GLY A 92 -3.34 -17.16 14.14
CA GLY A 92 -2.16 -16.30 14.34
C GLY A 92 -2.47 -15.21 15.36
N TYR A 93 -1.49 -14.94 16.23
CA TYR A 93 -1.44 -13.73 17.04
C TYR A 93 -0.04 -13.12 16.97
N SER A 94 0.06 -11.83 16.72
CA SER A 94 1.33 -11.12 16.80
C SER A 94 1.20 -9.76 17.44
N SER A 95 2.28 -9.32 18.10
CA SER A 95 2.46 -7.95 18.56
C SER A 95 3.75 -7.44 17.94
N VAL A 96 3.66 -6.45 17.07
CA VAL A 96 4.75 -5.98 16.24
C VAL A 96 4.95 -4.49 16.44
N GLU A 97 6.20 -4.09 16.63
CA GLU A 97 6.57 -2.70 16.87
C GLU A 97 7.39 -2.15 15.71
N ARG A 98 7.03 -0.95 15.23
CA ARG A 98 7.71 -0.26 14.12
C ARG A 98 8.11 1.15 14.54
N ALA A 99 9.41 1.41 14.60
CA ALA A 99 9.91 2.76 14.77
C ALA A 99 9.62 3.59 13.49
N PRO A 100 9.29 4.89 13.62
CA PRO A 100 9.15 5.79 12.48
C PRO A 100 10.40 5.75 11.59
N SER A 101 10.18 5.86 10.29
CA SER A 101 11.21 5.98 9.28
C SER A 101 11.80 7.39 9.28
N VAL A 102 12.95 7.52 8.63
CA VAL A 102 13.64 8.80 8.46
C VAL A 102 12.75 9.82 7.72
N VAL A 103 11.97 9.36 6.73
CA VAL A 103 11.05 10.22 5.95
C VAL A 103 9.90 10.69 6.84
N GLU A 104 9.27 9.78 7.59
CA GLU A 104 8.20 10.13 8.54
C GLU A 104 8.65 11.15 9.60
N LEU A 105 9.93 11.11 10.02
CA LEU A 105 10.48 12.02 11.04
C LEU A 105 10.96 13.36 10.46
N PHE A 106 11.68 13.35 9.34
CA PHE A 106 12.51 14.48 8.89
C PHE A 106 12.25 14.95 7.46
N MET A 107 11.26 14.40 6.76
CA MET A 107 10.86 14.97 5.47
C MET A 107 10.45 16.43 5.70
N ASN A 108 10.93 17.33 4.87
CA ASN A 108 10.50 18.72 4.85
C ASN A 108 10.84 19.22 3.45
N GLY A 109 9.89 19.14 2.53
CA GLY A 109 10.13 19.53 1.15
C GLY A 109 9.29 18.81 0.09
N PRO A 110 9.53 19.14 -1.18
CA PRO A 110 8.81 18.56 -2.31
C PRO A 110 9.18 17.10 -2.56
N HIS A 111 8.17 16.25 -2.66
CA HIS A 111 8.21 14.88 -3.14
C HIS A 111 7.48 14.79 -4.49
N LEU A 112 8.23 15.08 -5.56
CA LEU A 112 7.67 15.22 -6.91
C LEU A 112 7.01 13.94 -7.46
N ALA A 113 7.43 12.76 -6.99
CA ALA A 113 6.85 11.48 -7.41
C ALA A 113 5.41 11.28 -6.91
N THR A 114 5.09 11.85 -5.74
CA THR A 114 3.75 11.85 -5.16
C THR A 114 3.02 13.17 -5.43
N GLY A 115 3.69 14.18 -6.00
CA GLY A 115 3.09 15.49 -6.25
C GLY A 115 2.72 16.21 -4.97
N ARG A 116 3.53 16.04 -3.91
CA ARG A 116 3.26 16.57 -2.57
C ARG A 116 4.45 17.35 -2.03
N PHE A 117 4.16 18.34 -1.19
CA PHE A 117 5.12 18.85 -0.23
C PHE A 117 4.88 18.11 1.08
N GLU A 118 5.84 17.28 1.48
CA GLU A 118 5.69 16.40 2.64
C GLU A 118 6.43 16.97 3.85
N THR A 119 5.72 17.05 4.98
CA THR A 119 6.26 17.49 6.26
C THR A 119 6.22 16.33 7.25
N GLY A 120 7.41 15.92 7.67
CA GLY A 120 7.69 14.93 8.70
C GLY A 120 7.32 15.45 10.08
N ASN A 121 7.37 14.55 11.06
CA ASN A 121 7.03 14.85 12.43
C ASN A 121 8.07 14.25 13.38
N VAL A 122 8.91 15.11 13.95
CA VAL A 122 9.99 14.71 14.87
C VAL A 122 9.48 14.17 16.21
N ASN A 123 8.19 14.32 16.50
CA ASN A 123 7.55 13.88 17.75
C ASN A 123 6.86 12.51 17.63
N LEU A 124 6.98 11.82 16.49
CA LEU A 124 6.38 10.49 16.30
C LEU A 124 6.97 9.47 17.28
N ALA A 125 6.08 8.65 17.85
CA ALA A 125 6.45 7.49 18.66
C ALA A 125 6.50 6.21 17.81
N THR A 126 7.06 5.14 18.38
CA THR A 126 6.95 3.79 17.83
C THR A 126 5.47 3.36 17.72
N GLU A 127 5.11 2.80 16.57
CA GLU A 127 3.85 2.09 16.35
C GLU A 127 3.87 0.72 17.02
N THR A 128 2.77 0.31 17.63
CA THR A 128 2.58 -1.05 18.15
C THR A 128 1.29 -1.64 17.57
N SER A 129 1.43 -2.70 16.77
CA SER A 129 0.32 -3.40 16.12
C SER A 129 0.05 -4.74 16.79
N ASN A 130 -1.15 -4.94 17.31
CA ASN A 130 -1.61 -6.23 17.81
C ASN A 130 -2.56 -6.87 16.80
N ASN A 131 -2.16 -8.01 16.26
CA ASN A 131 -2.78 -8.62 15.09
C ASN A 131 -3.33 -9.99 15.47
N ILE A 132 -4.55 -10.27 15.04
CA ILE A 132 -5.19 -11.58 15.13
C ILE A 132 -5.62 -12.00 13.73
N ASP A 133 -5.24 -13.22 13.33
CA ASP A 133 -5.61 -13.82 12.06
C ASP A 133 -6.22 -15.21 12.30
N ILE A 134 -7.35 -15.49 11.65
CA ILE A 134 -7.96 -16.82 11.66
C ILE A 134 -8.18 -17.26 10.22
N ALA A 135 -7.52 -18.35 9.81
CA ALA A 135 -7.67 -18.93 8.49
C ALA A 135 -8.24 -20.34 8.56
N LEU A 136 -9.21 -20.63 7.71
CA LEU A 136 -9.78 -21.96 7.53
C LEU A 136 -9.56 -22.38 6.08
N SER A 137 -8.82 -23.47 5.90
CA SER A 137 -8.54 -24.07 4.61
C SER A 137 -9.26 -25.40 4.48
N TYR A 138 -9.84 -25.65 3.31
CA TYR A 138 -10.44 -26.91 2.94
C TYR A 138 -9.85 -27.38 1.61
N GLU A 139 -9.42 -28.63 1.54
CA GLU A 139 -8.97 -29.26 0.32
C GLU A 139 -9.49 -30.70 0.24
N SER A 140 -10.20 -31.04 -0.83
CA SER A 140 -10.68 -32.40 -1.09
C SER A 140 -10.79 -32.66 -2.58
N ASP A 141 -10.11 -33.70 -3.04
CA ASP A 141 -10.04 -34.12 -4.44
C ASP A 141 -9.61 -32.97 -5.36
N ASN A 142 -10.59 -32.31 -5.97
CA ASN A 142 -10.40 -31.24 -6.94
C ASN A 142 -11.03 -29.92 -6.46
N PHE A 143 -11.46 -29.82 -5.20
CA PHE A 143 -12.07 -28.62 -4.65
C PHE A 143 -11.17 -28.09 -3.54
N TYR A 144 -10.95 -26.78 -3.55
CA TYR A 144 -10.22 -26.09 -2.51
C TYR A 144 -10.96 -24.80 -2.11
N ALA A 145 -10.83 -24.42 -0.85
CA ALA A 145 -11.35 -23.16 -0.35
C ALA A 145 -10.49 -22.67 0.81
N THR A 146 -10.22 -21.37 0.87
CA THR A 146 -9.52 -20.72 1.96
C THR A 146 -10.33 -19.50 2.37
N ALA A 147 -10.56 -19.33 3.66
CA ALA A 147 -11.18 -18.12 4.20
C ALA A 147 -10.35 -17.62 5.38
N THR A 148 -9.95 -16.35 5.32
CA THR A 148 -9.19 -15.67 6.37
C THR A 148 -9.98 -14.49 6.87
N ILE A 149 -10.04 -14.30 8.19
CA ILE A 149 -10.49 -13.07 8.82
C ILE A 149 -9.34 -12.51 9.66
N PHE A 150 -9.20 -11.20 9.69
CA PHE A 150 -8.13 -10.55 10.45
C PHE A 150 -8.62 -9.29 11.16
N ARG A 151 -7.91 -8.91 12.21
CA ARG A 151 -8.06 -7.65 12.94
C ARG A 151 -6.69 -7.20 13.45
N ASN A 152 -6.37 -5.93 13.20
CA ASN A 152 -5.15 -5.27 13.64
C ASN A 152 -5.55 -4.02 14.44
N ASP A 153 -5.24 -4.03 15.73
CA ASP A 153 -5.37 -2.86 16.59
C ASP A 153 -3.98 -2.20 16.69
N VAL A 154 -3.83 -1.01 16.13
CA VAL A 154 -2.54 -0.30 15.99
C VAL A 154 -2.52 0.94 16.88
N ASP A 155 -1.67 0.92 17.90
CA ASP A 155 -1.36 2.11 18.69
C ASP A 155 -0.35 2.98 17.93
N ASN A 156 -0.57 4.30 17.96
CA ASN A 156 0.31 5.29 17.33
C ASN A 156 0.51 5.08 15.81
N TYR A 157 -0.51 4.65 15.08
CA TYR A 157 -0.49 4.51 13.62
C TYR A 157 -0.11 5.82 12.94
N VAL A 158 0.95 5.78 12.15
CA VAL A 158 1.53 6.87 11.38
C VAL A 158 0.94 6.85 9.97
N TYR A 159 0.41 7.98 9.53
CA TYR A 159 -0.16 8.13 8.21
C TYR A 159 0.13 9.52 7.63
N LEU A 160 0.15 9.61 6.30
CA LEU A 160 0.34 10.86 5.58
C LEU A 160 -1.02 11.44 5.22
N MET A 161 -1.40 12.52 5.91
CA MET A 161 -2.65 13.26 5.71
C MET A 161 -2.39 14.37 4.70
N ASP A 162 -3.14 14.39 3.61
CA ASP A 162 -3.15 15.54 2.69
C ASP A 162 -3.88 16.70 3.39
N ILE A 163 -3.41 17.92 3.18
CA ILE A 163 -4.01 19.16 3.68
C ILE A 163 -4.41 19.99 2.46
N HIS A 164 -5.60 20.56 2.51
CA HIS A 164 -6.06 21.50 1.51
C HIS A 164 -6.06 22.89 2.13
N ASP A 165 -5.30 23.81 1.54
CA ASP A 165 -5.51 25.23 1.81
C ASP A 165 -6.77 25.66 1.06
N GLU A 166 -7.73 26.24 1.78
CA GLU A 166 -8.99 26.74 1.22
C GLU A 166 -8.80 27.92 0.23
N ASP A 167 -7.55 28.36 0.00
CA ASP A 167 -7.20 29.51 -0.84
C ASP A 167 -6.71 29.14 -2.26
N ASP A 168 -6.58 27.85 -2.60
CA ASP A 168 -6.30 27.44 -3.98
C ASP A 168 -7.55 27.56 -4.86
N HIS A 169 -7.66 28.73 -5.47
CA HIS A 169 -8.65 29.07 -6.48
C HIS A 169 -8.84 27.96 -7.52
N ASP A 170 -10.11 27.55 -7.68
CA ASP A 170 -10.71 26.91 -8.85
C ASP A 170 -9.78 26.80 -10.08
N ASP A 171 -9.27 25.59 -10.32
CA ASP A 171 -8.72 25.17 -11.61
C ASP A 171 -9.83 25.13 -12.68
N HIS A 172 -10.40 26.29 -12.99
CA HIS A 172 -11.13 26.53 -14.22
C HIS A 172 -10.12 26.60 -15.37
N MET A 173 -9.83 25.43 -15.94
CA MET A 173 -9.36 25.28 -17.32
C MET A 173 -10.32 26.02 -18.27
N GLY A 174 -10.05 27.32 -18.51
CA GLY A 174 -10.98 28.20 -19.18
C GLY A 174 -10.34 29.47 -19.74
N ALA A 175 -9.72 29.33 -20.91
CA ALA A 175 -9.48 30.37 -21.92
C ALA A 175 -8.47 31.49 -21.61
N MET A 176 -7.42 31.50 -22.45
CA MET A 176 -6.54 32.63 -22.75
C MET A 176 -7.30 33.95 -22.77
N SER A 177 -6.87 34.91 -21.95
CA SER A 177 -7.12 36.33 -22.12
C SER A 177 -5.83 37.08 -21.79
N GLU A 178 -5.40 37.92 -22.74
CA GLU A 178 -4.26 38.82 -22.65
C GLU A 178 -4.53 39.98 -21.68
N ASP A 179 -3.44 40.51 -21.10
CA ASP A 179 -3.27 41.81 -20.42
C ASP A 179 -3.91 42.01 -19.03
N ASP A 180 -3.11 42.07 -17.96
CA ASP A 180 -2.64 43.34 -17.32
C ASP A 180 -1.99 43.09 -15.94
N ASP A 181 -0.83 43.73 -15.75
CA ASP A 181 -0.26 44.39 -14.56
C ASP A 181 -0.26 43.72 -13.16
N HIS A 182 0.98 43.42 -12.73
CA HIS A 182 1.59 43.49 -11.39
C HIS A 182 0.69 43.48 -10.13
N ASP A 183 0.89 42.44 -9.31
CA ASP A 183 1.22 42.60 -7.89
C ASP A 183 2.15 41.43 -7.51
N ASP A 184 3.41 41.77 -7.21
CA ASP A 184 4.39 40.85 -6.62
C ASP A 184 3.92 40.57 -5.18
N HIS A 185 3.27 39.42 -4.97
CA HIS A 185 3.08 38.85 -3.65
C HIS A 185 4.15 37.79 -3.45
N ASP A 186 4.95 38.02 -2.42
CA ASP A 186 6.14 37.27 -2.09
C ASP A 186 5.88 35.75 -2.05
N GLU A 187 6.75 35.11 -2.80
CA GLU A 187 6.80 33.72 -3.19
C GLU A 187 7.10 32.86 -1.95
N HIS A 188 6.08 32.51 -1.17
CA HIS A 188 6.22 31.46 -0.18
C HIS A 188 6.72 30.20 -0.89
N GLY A 189 7.87 29.65 -0.46
CA GLY A 189 8.55 28.49 -1.03
C GLY A 189 7.79 27.15 -1.01
N HIS A 190 6.46 27.17 -0.97
CA HIS A 190 5.64 26.03 -1.35
C HIS A 190 5.85 25.85 -2.85
N ALA A 191 6.41 24.71 -3.24
CA ALA A 191 6.53 24.38 -4.65
C ALA A 191 5.15 24.48 -5.31
N GLU A 192 4.94 25.51 -6.13
CA GLU A 192 3.64 25.85 -6.74
C GLU A 192 2.97 24.59 -7.30
N GLY A 193 1.75 24.30 -6.84
CA GLY A 193 0.93 23.19 -7.32
C GLY A 193 1.22 21.80 -6.71
N LEU A 194 1.96 21.71 -5.60
CA LEU A 194 2.05 20.47 -4.80
C LEU A 194 1.00 20.44 -3.69
N ILE A 195 0.40 19.27 -3.47
CA ILE A 195 -0.51 19.06 -2.34
C ILE A 195 0.30 19.05 -1.03
N GLU A 196 -0.06 19.87 -0.06
CA GLU A 196 0.55 19.80 1.27
C GLU A 196 0.18 18.49 1.97
N ALA A 197 1.13 17.86 2.66
CA ALA A 197 0.86 16.63 3.37
C ALA A 197 1.71 16.46 4.63
N ASN A 198 1.06 16.17 5.76
CA ASN A 198 1.70 16.03 7.06
C ASN A 198 1.69 14.59 7.56
N TYR A 199 2.81 14.14 8.12
CA TYR A 199 2.88 12.89 8.86
C TYR A 199 2.22 13.03 10.23
N MET A 200 1.08 12.36 10.37
CA MET A 200 0.22 12.38 11.56
C MET A 200 0.27 11.04 12.28
N GLN A 201 -0.11 11.03 13.56
CA GLN A 201 -0.09 9.83 14.39
C GLN A 201 -1.30 9.71 15.30
N GLN A 202 -1.96 8.56 15.28
CA GLN A 202 -3.14 8.26 16.11
C GLN A 202 -3.39 6.76 16.21
N ASN A 203 -4.18 6.30 17.17
CA ASN A 203 -4.60 4.90 17.21
C ASN A 203 -5.52 4.56 16.02
N ALA A 204 -5.39 3.34 15.50
CA ALA A 204 -6.16 2.85 14.36
C ALA A 204 -6.61 1.40 14.55
N GLU A 205 -7.73 1.05 13.94
CA GLU A 205 -8.25 -0.32 13.85
C GLU A 205 -8.39 -0.67 12.37
N LEU A 206 -7.82 -1.81 11.96
CA LEU A 206 -8.01 -2.39 10.62
C LEU A 206 -8.57 -3.79 10.75
N ASP A 207 -9.60 -4.12 9.98
CA ASP A 207 -10.18 -5.45 9.96
C ASP A 207 -10.60 -5.82 8.54
N GLY A 208 -10.77 -7.11 8.30
CA GLY A 208 -11.15 -7.55 6.98
C GLY A 208 -11.24 -9.05 6.83
N TYR A 209 -11.45 -9.47 5.59
CA TYR A 209 -11.49 -10.87 5.25
C TYR A 209 -11.02 -11.10 3.81
N GLU A 210 -10.47 -12.30 3.60
CA GLU A 210 -10.09 -12.83 2.29
C GLU A 210 -10.73 -14.20 2.10
N LEU A 211 -11.25 -14.45 0.91
CA LEU A 211 -11.89 -15.71 0.52
C LEU A 211 -11.33 -16.14 -0.83
N GLU A 212 -10.96 -17.40 -0.95
CA GLU A 212 -10.71 -18.07 -2.22
C GLU A 212 -11.49 -19.38 -2.26
N ILE A 213 -12.16 -19.66 -3.37
CA ILE A 213 -12.84 -20.94 -3.62
C ILE A 213 -12.52 -21.36 -5.05
N GLY A 214 -12.08 -22.59 -5.25
CA GLY A 214 -11.80 -23.11 -6.57
C GLY A 214 -12.17 -24.57 -6.73
N ARG A 215 -12.41 -24.96 -7.99
CA ARG A 215 -12.68 -26.34 -8.38
C ARG A 215 -12.05 -26.69 -9.72
N ILE A 216 -11.43 -27.85 -9.77
CA ILE A 216 -10.91 -28.48 -10.98
C ILE A 216 -11.93 -29.51 -11.49
N PHE A 217 -12.32 -29.38 -12.75
CA PHE A 217 -13.15 -30.34 -13.47
C PHE A 217 -12.26 -31.11 -14.44
N ASN A 218 -12.04 -32.39 -14.15
CA ASN A 218 -11.30 -33.27 -15.06
C ASN A 218 -12.21 -33.63 -16.24
N LEU A 219 -11.89 -33.13 -17.44
CA LEU A 219 -12.62 -33.40 -18.68
C LEU A 219 -11.82 -34.39 -19.55
N ASP A 220 -12.48 -35.02 -20.52
CA ASP A 220 -11.82 -36.02 -21.39
C ASP A 220 -10.59 -35.48 -22.13
N ASN A 221 -10.55 -34.17 -22.42
CA ASN A 221 -9.50 -33.52 -23.20
C ASN A 221 -8.64 -32.54 -22.39
N GLY A 222 -8.74 -32.53 -21.06
CA GLY A 222 -7.98 -31.61 -20.20
C GLY A 222 -8.72 -31.22 -18.93
N ASP A 223 -8.10 -30.38 -18.12
CA ASP A 223 -8.63 -29.96 -16.82
C ASP A 223 -9.10 -28.51 -16.86
N LEU A 224 -10.31 -28.26 -16.39
CA LEU A 224 -10.91 -26.93 -16.29
C LEU A 224 -10.94 -26.50 -14.82
N GLU A 225 -10.16 -25.51 -14.45
CA GLU A 225 -10.19 -24.87 -13.13
C GLU A 225 -11.08 -23.62 -13.19
N VAL A 226 -12.00 -23.51 -12.25
CA VAL A 226 -12.80 -22.30 -12.03
C VAL A 226 -12.58 -21.86 -10.59
N SER A 227 -12.20 -20.61 -10.38
CA SER A 227 -12.03 -20.06 -9.04
C SER A 227 -12.63 -18.65 -8.89
N PHE A 228 -12.94 -18.33 -7.64
CA PHE A 228 -13.43 -17.05 -7.19
C PHE A 228 -12.61 -16.63 -5.96
N GLY A 229 -12.07 -15.42 -6.00
CA GLY A 229 -11.42 -14.75 -4.89
C GLY A 229 -12.17 -13.48 -4.52
N ARG A 230 -12.20 -13.14 -3.23
CA ARG A 230 -12.67 -11.84 -2.72
C ARG A 230 -11.82 -11.38 -1.56
N ASP A 231 -11.45 -10.10 -1.55
CA ASP A 231 -10.79 -9.45 -0.42
C ASP A 231 -11.50 -8.13 -0.05
N VAL A 232 -11.56 -7.86 1.25
CA VAL A 232 -12.16 -6.66 1.85
C VAL A 232 -11.29 -6.24 3.02
N VAL A 233 -10.98 -4.95 3.10
CA VAL A 233 -10.31 -4.33 4.25
C VAL A 233 -11.06 -3.05 4.63
N ASN A 234 -11.27 -2.87 5.92
CA ASN A 234 -11.80 -1.65 6.54
C ASN A 234 -10.72 -1.11 7.48
N GLY A 235 -10.74 0.21 7.70
CA GLY A 235 -9.72 0.88 8.50
C GLY A 235 -10.22 2.20 9.03
N THR A 236 -10.21 2.37 10.35
CA THR A 236 -10.67 3.57 11.04
C THR A 236 -9.64 4.08 12.03
N LEU A 237 -9.50 5.40 12.12
CA LEU A 237 -8.75 6.11 13.15
C LEU A 237 -9.58 6.23 14.43
N ALA A 238 -8.94 6.55 15.56
CA ALA A 238 -9.57 6.60 16.87
C ALA A 238 -10.66 7.68 17.03
N ASP A 239 -10.69 8.69 16.17
CA ASP A 239 -11.75 9.70 16.09
C ASP A 239 -12.95 9.25 15.22
N GLY A 240 -12.86 8.07 14.61
CA GLY A 240 -13.88 7.50 13.75
C GLY A 240 -13.74 7.87 12.27
N MET A 241 -12.71 8.62 11.87
CA MET A 241 -12.40 8.87 10.47
C MET A 241 -11.81 7.63 9.79
N ASN A 242 -11.88 7.56 8.46
CA ASN A 242 -11.28 6.46 7.72
C ASN A 242 -9.77 6.66 7.56
N ILE A 243 -9.03 5.55 7.51
CA ILE A 243 -7.61 5.57 7.15
C ILE A 243 -7.46 5.95 5.66
N PRO A 244 -6.56 6.88 5.30
CA PRO A 244 -6.36 7.27 3.92
C PRO A 244 -5.87 6.10 3.04
N ARG A 245 -6.27 6.12 1.76
CA ARG A 245 -5.75 5.25 0.69
C ARG A 245 -6.05 3.77 0.90
N LEU A 246 -7.11 3.45 1.65
CA LEU A 246 -7.52 2.07 1.90
C LEU A 246 -8.06 1.40 0.62
N SER A 247 -7.57 0.20 0.31
CA SER A 247 -7.98 -0.51 -0.92
C SER A 247 -9.48 -0.86 -0.89
N PRO A 248 -10.22 -0.62 -1.99
CA PRO A 248 -11.61 -1.08 -2.11
C PRO A 248 -11.69 -2.60 -2.12
N ALA A 249 -12.90 -3.13 -1.86
CA ALA A 249 -13.20 -4.54 -2.02
C ALA A 249 -12.98 -5.00 -3.48
N ARG A 250 -12.44 -6.20 -3.66
CA ARG A 250 -12.15 -6.76 -4.99
C ARG A 250 -12.70 -8.16 -5.11
N ASN A 251 -13.22 -8.48 -6.29
CA ASN A 251 -13.67 -9.80 -6.68
C ASN A 251 -12.85 -10.27 -7.89
N ILE A 252 -12.32 -11.49 -7.86
CA ILE A 252 -11.51 -12.06 -8.94
C ILE A 252 -12.13 -13.40 -9.35
N TYR A 253 -12.53 -13.51 -10.61
CA TYR A 253 -13.05 -14.72 -11.21
C TYR A 253 -12.02 -15.25 -12.19
N SER A 254 -11.56 -16.48 -12.03
CA SER A 254 -10.59 -17.10 -12.93
C SER A 254 -11.15 -18.37 -13.55
N VAL A 255 -10.86 -18.54 -14.84
CA VAL A 255 -11.10 -19.77 -15.59
C VAL A 255 -9.80 -20.17 -16.26
N LYS A 256 -9.23 -21.32 -15.87
CA LYS A 256 -8.05 -21.89 -16.51
C LYS A 256 -8.38 -23.22 -17.14
N TYR A 257 -7.89 -23.46 -18.34
CA TYR A 257 -8.05 -24.71 -19.04
C TYR A 257 -6.68 -25.26 -19.47
N PHE A 258 -6.33 -26.42 -18.94
CA PHE A 258 -5.09 -27.13 -19.20
C PHE A 258 -5.36 -28.29 -20.15
N ALA A 259 -4.71 -28.32 -21.30
CA ALA A 259 -4.89 -29.40 -22.29
C ALA A 259 -3.59 -29.70 -23.02
N ASN A 260 -3.00 -30.88 -22.75
CA ASN A 260 -1.69 -31.27 -23.27
C ASN A 260 -0.64 -30.18 -22.97
N ASP A 261 -0.02 -29.61 -24.01
CA ASP A 261 0.98 -28.55 -23.89
C ASP A 261 0.39 -27.13 -23.85
N TYR A 262 -0.94 -26.98 -23.72
CA TYR A 262 -1.63 -25.69 -23.71
C TYR A 262 -2.19 -25.32 -22.34
N LEU A 263 -2.13 -24.03 -22.04
CA LEU A 263 -2.87 -23.38 -20.97
C LEU A 263 -3.63 -22.19 -21.55
N PHE A 264 -4.94 -22.17 -21.39
CA PHE A 264 -5.77 -20.98 -21.57
C PHE A 264 -6.17 -20.43 -20.19
N ASP A 265 -6.03 -19.13 -19.99
CA ASP A 265 -6.31 -18.43 -18.74
C ASP A 265 -7.15 -17.20 -19.06
N LEU A 266 -8.28 -17.05 -18.37
CA LEU A 266 -9.18 -15.92 -18.43
C LEU A 266 -9.42 -15.43 -17.00
N SER A 267 -9.17 -14.15 -16.74
CA SER A 267 -9.35 -13.53 -15.43
C SER A 267 -10.24 -12.31 -15.56
N PHE A 268 -11.30 -12.26 -14.77
CA PHE A 268 -12.19 -11.11 -14.65
C PHE A 268 -12.08 -10.56 -13.23
N LYS A 269 -11.67 -9.30 -13.12
CA LYS A 269 -11.50 -8.57 -11.86
C LYS A 269 -12.51 -7.45 -11.80
N ASP A 270 -13.28 -7.43 -10.73
CA ASP A 270 -14.33 -6.45 -10.44
C ASP A 270 -13.98 -5.76 -9.12
N VAL A 271 -13.68 -4.47 -9.18
CA VAL A 271 -13.26 -3.66 -8.03
C VAL A 271 -14.41 -2.73 -7.68
N ASP A 272 -14.85 -2.77 -6.41
CA ASP A 272 -15.96 -1.97 -5.91
C ASP A 272 -15.57 -0.47 -5.86
N ASP A 273 -16.56 0.42 -5.80
CA ASP A 273 -16.31 1.83 -5.50
C ASP A 273 -15.64 1.97 -4.12
N GLN A 274 -14.65 2.86 -3.99
CA GLN A 274 -14.17 3.31 -2.68
C GLN A 274 -14.83 4.63 -2.30
N LYS A 275 -15.60 4.59 -1.20
CA LYS A 275 -16.36 5.73 -0.66
C LYS A 275 -16.03 6.02 0.80
N ASP A 276 -15.39 5.07 1.49
CA ASP A 276 -14.92 5.21 2.85
C ASP A 276 -13.51 5.80 2.82
N VAL A 277 -13.47 7.11 2.59
CA VAL A 277 -12.24 7.90 2.37
C VAL A 277 -11.91 8.76 3.58
N ALA A 278 -10.63 9.12 3.72
CA ALA A 278 -10.19 10.12 4.68
C ALA A 278 -10.76 11.52 4.33
N GLU A 279 -10.68 12.47 5.27
CA GLU A 279 -11.28 13.80 5.15
C GLU A 279 -10.88 14.54 3.85
N GLU A 280 -9.60 14.55 3.54
CA GLU A 280 -9.04 15.21 2.34
C GLU A 280 -8.83 14.25 1.15
N GLU A 281 -9.51 13.10 1.15
CA GLU A 281 -9.40 12.11 0.07
C GLU A 281 -10.67 12.03 -0.79
N THR A 282 -10.48 11.98 -2.12
CA THR A 282 -11.61 11.84 -3.04
C THR A 282 -12.06 10.38 -3.22
N PRO A 283 -13.38 10.11 -3.31
CA PRO A 283 -13.90 8.81 -3.69
C PRO A 283 -13.38 8.33 -5.05
N THR A 284 -13.27 7.02 -5.24
CA THR A 284 -12.84 6.43 -6.52
C THR A 284 -13.88 5.46 -7.03
N MET A 285 -14.30 5.65 -8.28
CA MET A 285 -15.22 4.72 -8.93
C MET A 285 -14.57 3.35 -9.10
N GLY A 286 -15.37 2.31 -8.88
CA GLY A 286 -15.03 0.94 -9.18
C GLY A 286 -14.81 0.72 -10.67
N TYR A 287 -14.21 -0.42 -11.01
CA TYR A 287 -13.87 -0.74 -12.39
C TYR A 287 -13.80 -2.24 -12.63
N GLN A 288 -13.90 -2.62 -13.90
CA GLN A 288 -13.87 -4.02 -14.34
C GLN A 288 -12.73 -4.26 -15.34
N MET A 289 -11.94 -5.30 -15.11
CA MET A 289 -10.85 -5.70 -16.00
C MET A 289 -11.01 -7.14 -16.44
N LEU A 290 -10.85 -7.37 -17.74
CA LEU A 290 -10.82 -8.71 -18.33
C LEU A 290 -9.45 -8.96 -18.96
N ASP A 291 -8.74 -9.96 -18.46
CA ASP A 291 -7.43 -10.37 -18.93
C ASP A 291 -7.49 -11.78 -19.50
N THR A 292 -6.70 -12.06 -20.54
CA THR A 292 -6.56 -13.41 -21.08
C THR A 292 -5.14 -13.74 -21.48
N LYS A 293 -4.79 -15.03 -21.41
CA LYS A 293 -3.46 -15.54 -21.71
C LYS A 293 -3.57 -16.94 -22.28
N LEU A 294 -2.93 -17.15 -23.44
CA LEU A 294 -2.75 -18.47 -24.05
C LEU A 294 -1.26 -18.82 -24.01
N VAL A 295 -0.93 -19.94 -23.40
CA VAL A 295 0.43 -20.47 -23.32
C VAL A 295 0.51 -21.78 -24.08
N LYS A 296 1.58 -21.94 -24.85
CA LYS A 296 1.99 -23.22 -25.42
C LYS A 296 3.40 -23.56 -24.96
N THR A 297 3.57 -24.77 -24.44
CA THR A 297 4.87 -25.33 -24.09
C THR A 297 5.39 -26.17 -25.26
N PHE A 298 6.66 -26.02 -25.58
CA PHE A 298 7.35 -26.83 -26.59
C PHE A 298 8.50 -27.57 -25.89
N ASP A 299 8.48 -28.90 -25.98
CA ASP A 299 9.62 -29.73 -25.59
C ASP A 299 10.68 -29.71 -26.70
N LEU A 300 11.88 -29.27 -26.35
CA LEU A 300 13.01 -29.06 -27.25
C LEU A 300 14.22 -29.90 -26.79
N ASN A 301 14.06 -31.23 -26.78
CA ASN A 301 15.14 -32.21 -26.54
C ASN A 301 16.03 -31.87 -25.34
N GLY A 302 15.42 -31.77 -24.16
CA GLY A 302 16.11 -31.44 -22.91
C GLY A 302 15.89 -29.99 -22.46
N ASN A 303 15.41 -29.12 -23.35
CA ASN A 303 14.99 -27.75 -23.02
C ASN A 303 13.45 -27.63 -23.09
N SER A 304 12.89 -26.64 -22.41
CA SER A 304 11.46 -26.31 -22.49
C SER A 304 11.27 -24.85 -22.89
N LEU A 305 10.56 -24.61 -24.00
CA LEU A 305 10.19 -23.27 -24.45
C LEU A 305 8.70 -23.03 -24.20
N ARG A 306 8.37 -22.09 -23.31
CA ARG A 306 7.00 -21.59 -23.12
C ARG A 306 6.80 -20.31 -23.92
N VAL A 307 5.84 -20.35 -24.84
CA VAL A 307 5.39 -19.18 -25.62
C VAL A 307 4.03 -18.76 -25.10
N SER A 308 3.93 -17.52 -24.61
CA SER A 308 2.69 -16.95 -24.10
C SER A 308 2.24 -15.80 -24.98
N VAL A 309 0.98 -15.79 -25.40
CA VAL A 309 0.30 -14.63 -25.99
C VAL A 309 -0.71 -14.15 -24.96
N PHE A 310 -0.70 -12.87 -24.63
CA PHE A 310 -1.59 -12.30 -23.61
C PHE A 310 -2.24 -11.01 -24.09
N ALA A 311 -3.40 -10.73 -23.52
CA ALA A 311 -4.09 -9.46 -23.63
C ALA A 311 -4.59 -9.05 -22.24
N ASN A 312 -4.22 -7.86 -21.78
CA ASN A 312 -4.69 -7.30 -20.52
C ASN A 312 -5.67 -6.16 -20.80
N ASN A 313 -6.64 -5.99 -19.91
CA ASN A 313 -7.69 -4.98 -19.99
C ASN A 313 -8.43 -5.02 -21.35
N LEU A 314 -8.96 -6.19 -21.72
CA LEU A 314 -9.73 -6.38 -22.96
C LEU A 314 -10.98 -5.49 -23.07
N LEU A 315 -11.48 -4.99 -21.94
CA LEU A 315 -12.60 -4.05 -21.88
C LEU A 315 -12.17 -2.63 -22.26
N ASP A 316 -10.86 -2.33 -22.25
CA ASP A 316 -10.30 -0.98 -22.40
C ASP A 316 -10.82 0.00 -21.33
N GLU A 317 -10.92 -0.49 -20.09
CA GLU A 317 -11.42 0.24 -18.94
C GLU A 317 -10.41 1.29 -18.47
N VAL A 318 -10.88 2.51 -18.16
CA VAL A 318 -10.05 3.57 -17.55
C VAL A 318 -10.09 3.43 -16.04
N ALA A 319 -9.30 2.50 -15.53
CA ALA A 319 -9.26 2.18 -14.11
C ALA A 319 -8.26 3.05 -13.34
N ARG A 320 -8.55 3.32 -12.06
CA ARG A 320 -7.69 4.06 -11.14
C ARG A 320 -7.44 3.24 -9.89
N ASN A 321 -6.21 3.24 -9.41
CA ASN A 321 -5.87 2.59 -8.15
C ASN A 321 -6.12 3.57 -7.00
N HIS A 322 -7.15 3.31 -6.18
CA HIS A 322 -7.50 4.19 -5.06
C HIS A 322 -6.32 4.42 -4.09
N SER A 323 -5.54 3.37 -3.80
CA SER A 323 -4.40 3.46 -2.88
C SER A 323 -3.20 4.24 -3.44
N SER A 324 -3.28 4.77 -4.67
CA SER A 324 -2.21 5.54 -5.29
C SER A 324 -2.29 7.02 -4.93
N PHE A 325 -1.16 7.59 -4.53
CA PHE A 325 -0.96 9.03 -4.35
C PHE A 325 -1.29 9.87 -5.59
N VAL A 326 -1.16 9.28 -6.79
CA VAL A 326 -1.38 9.94 -8.09
C VAL A 326 -2.59 9.36 -8.83
N LYS A 327 -3.59 8.85 -8.09
CA LYS A 327 -4.78 8.18 -8.67
C LYS A 327 -5.55 9.05 -9.68
N ASN A 328 -5.52 10.38 -9.50
CA ASN A 328 -6.25 11.31 -10.36
C ASN A 328 -5.51 11.55 -11.69
N GLN A 329 -4.18 11.53 -11.65
CA GLN A 329 -3.30 11.84 -12.78
C GLN A 329 -2.93 10.60 -13.59
N VAL A 330 -2.73 9.45 -12.94
CA VAL A 330 -2.18 8.24 -13.56
C VAL A 330 -3.19 7.09 -13.49
N PRO A 331 -3.99 6.87 -14.56
CA PRO A 331 -4.81 5.67 -14.66
C PRO A 331 -3.93 4.43 -14.87
N LEU A 332 -4.49 3.25 -14.57
CA LEU A 332 -3.88 1.97 -14.90
C LEU A 332 -3.76 1.80 -16.43
N PRO A 333 -2.86 0.93 -16.90
CA PRO A 333 -2.71 0.67 -18.33
C PRO A 333 -4.05 0.26 -18.98
N GLY A 334 -4.35 0.93 -20.09
CA GLY A 334 -5.44 0.55 -20.98
C GLY A 334 -5.18 -0.80 -21.66
N ARG A 335 -5.98 -1.11 -22.68
CA ARG A 335 -5.86 -2.37 -23.40
C ARG A 335 -4.45 -2.57 -23.98
N ASN A 336 -3.83 -3.69 -23.64
CA ASN A 336 -2.51 -4.04 -24.16
C ASN A 336 -2.38 -5.53 -24.48
N TYR A 337 -1.47 -5.83 -25.41
CA TYR A 337 -1.22 -7.18 -25.90
C TYR A 337 0.28 -7.43 -25.89
N GLY A 338 0.67 -8.68 -25.70
CA GLY A 338 2.08 -9.03 -25.77
C GLY A 338 2.34 -10.50 -26.02
N ILE A 339 3.59 -10.78 -26.34
CA ILE A 339 4.12 -12.13 -26.51
C ILE A 339 5.32 -12.27 -25.58
N ARG A 340 5.37 -13.37 -24.82
CA ARG A 340 6.47 -13.68 -23.91
C ARG A 340 7.05 -15.05 -24.26
N PHE A 341 8.37 -15.13 -24.29
CA PHE A 341 9.13 -16.36 -24.47
C PHE A 341 9.88 -16.65 -23.18
N ASN A 342 9.78 -17.88 -22.66
CA ASN A 342 10.57 -18.35 -21.52
C ASN A 342 11.22 -19.67 -21.91
N LEU A 343 12.55 -19.70 -21.96
CA LEU A 343 13.34 -20.88 -22.27
C LEU A 343 14.02 -21.36 -20.99
N THR A 344 13.70 -22.58 -20.56
CA THR A 344 14.38 -23.29 -19.48
C THR A 344 15.32 -24.33 -20.11
N PHE A 345 16.57 -24.34 -19.68
CA PHE A 345 17.65 -25.22 -20.15
C PHE A 345 18.11 -26.21 -19.08
#